data_AF-A0A679JKR9-F1
#
_entry.id   AF-A0A679JKR9-F1
#
_cell.length_a   1.000
_cell.length_b   1.000
_cell.length_c   1.000
_cell.angle_alpha   90.00
_cell.angle_beta   90.00
_cell.angle_gamma   90.00
#
_symmetry.space_group_name_H-M   'P 1'
#
loop_
_entity.id
_entity.type
_entity.pdbx_description
1 polymer ?
#
loop_
_entity_poly.entity_id
_entity_poly.type
_entity_poly.pdbx_seq_one_letter_code
_entity_poly.pdbx_strand_id
1 'polypeptide(L)'
;MSLPTTSVIIVSTPGCVPHIRNALLDNGATAHVFNTYAAALTLLRRKKIDTVVIEFARDTATVDFCEAVRSLNVPLVYASPPAN
;
A
#
# COMPACT_ATOMS: atom_id res chain seq x y z
N MET A 1 12.19 13.77 -14.24
CA MET A 1 11.79 14.39 -12.96
C MET A 1 12.00 13.35 -11.88
N SER A 2 12.87 13.58 -10.90
CA SER A 2 12.96 12.71 -9.73
C SER A 2 11.73 12.97 -8.87
N LEU A 3 10.95 11.93 -8.56
CA LEU A 3 9.99 12.04 -7.48
C LEU A 3 10.78 12.44 -6.21
N PRO A 4 10.32 13.40 -5.38
CA PRO A 4 10.79 13.45 -4.00
C PRO A 4 10.60 12.05 -3.41
N THR A 5 11.53 11.58 -2.58
CA THR A 5 11.61 10.20 -2.06
C THR A 5 10.26 9.71 -1.54
N THR A 6 9.44 9.14 -2.43
CA THR A 6 8.04 8.83 -2.18
C THR A 6 8.00 7.52 -1.41
N SER A 7 7.37 7.49 -0.24
CA SER A 7 7.28 6.30 0.60
C SER A 7 5.91 5.67 0.44
N VAL A 8 5.88 4.46 -0.11
CA VAL A 8 4.67 3.71 -0.45
C VAL A 8 4.59 2.45 0.41
N ILE A 9 3.40 2.18 0.96
CA ILE A 9 3.09 0.87 1.53
C ILE A 9 2.28 0.07 0.52
N ILE A 10 2.60 -1.21 0.37
CA ILE A 10 1.84 -2.18 -0.42
C ILE A 10 1.34 -3.27 0.53
N VAL A 11 0.03 -3.48 0.58
CA VAL A 11 -0.59 -4.58 1.34
C VAL A 11 -1.31 -5.50 0.36
N SER A 12 -0.77 -6.70 0.16
CA SER A 12 -1.35 -7.68 -0.76
C SER A 12 -0.88 -9.09 -0.40
N THR A 13 -1.68 -10.06 -0.81
CA THR A 13 -1.34 -11.48 -0.72
C THR A 13 -0.37 -11.84 -1.86
N PRO A 14 0.43 -12.93 -1.76
CA PRO A 14 1.48 -13.21 -2.74
C PRO A 14 0.91 -13.46 -4.14
N GLY A 15 1.05 -12.47 -5.04
CA GLY A 15 0.69 -12.57 -6.46
C GLY A 15 1.09 -11.33 -7.26
N CYS A 16 0.54 -10.16 -6.92
CA CYS A 16 0.70 -8.93 -7.71
C CYS A 16 1.84 -8.00 -7.21
N VAL A 17 2.32 -8.23 -5.99
CA VAL A 17 3.30 -7.40 -5.27
C VAL A 17 4.62 -7.15 -6.01
N PRO A 18 5.26 -8.14 -6.68
CA PRO A 18 6.61 -7.95 -7.21
C PRO A 18 6.69 -6.89 -8.31
N HIS A 19 5.71 -6.85 -9.22
CA HIS A 19 5.72 -5.92 -10.35
C HIS A 19 5.53 -4.47 -9.91
N ILE A 20 4.55 -4.21 -9.02
CA ILE A 20 4.30 -2.87 -8.47
C ILE A 20 5.50 -2.39 -7.66
N ARG A 21 6.06 -3.27 -6.82
CA ARG A 21 7.25 -2.94 -6.01
C ARG A 21 8.43 -2.55 -6.90
N ASN A 22 8.74 -3.34 -7.92
CA ASN A 22 9.88 -3.07 -8.80
C ASN A 22 9.67 -1.76 -9.56
N ALA A 23 8.48 -1.52 -10.12
CA ALA A 23 8.16 -0.27 -10.81
C ALA A 23 8.33 0.96 -9.91
N LEU A 24 7.95 0.87 -8.62
CA LEU A 24 8.16 1.95 -7.65
C LEU A 24 9.65 2.18 -7.36
N LEU A 25 10.42 1.11 -7.14
CA LEU A 25 11.85 1.20 -6.89
C LEU A 25 12.61 1.79 -8.09
N ASP A 26 12.27 1.39 -9.30
CA ASP A 26 12.87 1.88 -10.55
C ASP A 26 12.64 3.40 -10.76
N ASN A 27 11.59 3.95 -10.15
CA ASN A 27 11.27 5.37 -10.16
C ASN A 27 11.80 6.13 -8.91
N GLY A 28 12.63 5.49 -8.08
CA GLY A 28 13.26 6.10 -6.91
C GLY A 28 12.35 6.22 -5.67
N ALA A 29 11.19 5.55 -5.67
CA ALA A 29 10.33 5.47 -4.49
C ALA A 29 10.83 4.41 -3.50
N THR A 30 10.50 4.57 -2.22
CA THR A 30 10.67 3.54 -1.20
C THR A 30 9.39 2.71 -1.10
N ALA A 31 9.47 1.40 -1.33
CA ALA A 31 8.32 0.50 -1.23
C ALA A 31 8.43 -0.42 0.00
N HIS A 32 7.40 -0.42 0.84
CA HIS A 32 7.25 -1.29 2.00
C HIS A 32 6.14 -2.30 1.77
N VAL A 33 6.47 -3.59 1.73
CA VAL A 33 5.52 -4.66 1.46
C VAL A 33 5.12 -5.34 2.77
N PHE A 34 3.81 -5.50 2.97
CA PHE A 34 3.26 -6.27 4.08
C PHE A 34 2.23 -7.28 3.58
N ASN A 35 2.22 -8.45 4.23
CA ASN A 35 1.21 -9.48 4.04
C ASN A 35 0.08 -9.41 5.08
N THR A 36 0.12 -8.43 5.99
CA THR A 36 -0.89 -8.23 7.03
C THR A 36 -1.19 -6.75 7.24
N TYR A 37 -2.47 -6.43 7.49
CA TYR A 37 -2.92 -5.06 7.80
C TYR A 37 -2.31 -4.51 9.09
N ALA A 38 -2.15 -5.35 10.12
CA ALA A 38 -1.62 -4.92 11.42
C ALA A 38 -0.18 -4.39 11.34
N ALA A 39 0.67 -5.07 10.56
CA ALA A 39 2.05 -4.64 10.35
C ALA A 39 2.12 -3.33 9.54
N ALA A 40 1.29 -3.20 8.51
CA ALA A 40 1.17 -1.97 7.72
C ALA A 40 0.71 -0.78 8.57
N LEU A 41 -0.31 -0.95 9.42
CA LEU A 41 -0.79 0.10 10.34
C LEU A 41 0.28 0.51 11.36
N THR A 42 1.08 -0.45 11.83
CA THR A 42 2.19 -0.16 12.74
C THR A 42 3.20 0.78 12.09
N LEU A 43 3.53 0.58 10.81
CA LEU A 43 4.43 1.47 10.09
C LEU A 43 3.77 2.83 9.80
N LEU A 44 2.51 2.86 9.35
CA LEU A 44 1.75 4.08 9.07
C LEU A 44 1.72 5.03 10.27
N ARG A 45 1.63 4.50 11.49
CA ARG A 45 1.61 5.30 12.73
C ARG A 45 2.98 5.84 13.14
N ARG A 46 4.08 5.30 12.59
CA ARG A 46 5.46 5.59 13.02
C ARG A 46 6.27 6.35 11.98
N LYS A 47 5.88 6.26 10.70
CA LYS A 47 6.59 6.85 9.57
C LYS A 47 5.58 7.61 8.70
N LYS A 48 5.99 8.76 8.17
CA LYS A 48 5.24 9.43 7.10
C LYS A 48 5.22 8.55 5.85
N ILE A 49 4.03 8.18 5.41
CA ILE A 49 3.77 7.39 4.21
C ILE A 49 2.92 8.25 3.28
N ASP A 50 3.32 8.34 2.01
CA ASP A 50 2.65 9.20 1.03
C ASP A 50 1.42 8.52 0.43
N THR A 51 1.41 7.19 0.34
CA THR A 51 0.24 6.42 -0.10
C THR A 51 0.30 4.95 0.30
N VAL A 52 -0.87 4.32 0.35
CA VAL A 52 -1.05 2.89 0.56
C VAL A 52 -1.70 2.27 -0.66
N VAL A 53 -1.06 1.27 -1.24
CA VAL A 53 -1.61 0.41 -2.29
C VAL A 53 -2.13 -0.87 -1.64
N ILE A 54 -3.38 -1.21 -1.92
CA ILE A 54 -4.05 -2.39 -1.38
C ILE A 54 -4.74 -3.14 -2.50
N GLU A 55 -4.60 -4.46 -2.50
CA GLU A 55 -5.41 -5.33 -3.36
C GLU A 55 -6.89 -5.24 -2.96
N PHE A 56 -7.76 -4.95 -3.93
CA PHE A 56 -9.18 -4.72 -3.66
C PHE A 56 -9.86 -6.03 -3.22
N ALA A 57 -10.29 -6.06 -1.98
CA ALA A 57 -11.16 -7.09 -1.42
C ALA A 57 -12.32 -6.43 -0.65
N ARG A 58 -13.46 -7.11 -0.56
CA ARG A 58 -14.69 -6.61 0.12
C ARG A 58 -14.94 -7.27 1.47
N ASP A 59 -13.92 -7.87 2.07
CA ASP A 59 -14.02 -8.43 3.41
C ASP A 59 -13.92 -7.33 4.49
N THR A 60 -14.42 -7.64 5.68
CA THR A 60 -14.45 -6.70 6.81
C THR A 60 -13.06 -6.20 7.19
N ALA A 61 -12.02 -7.05 7.14
CA ALA A 61 -10.68 -6.66 7.54
C ALA A 61 -10.08 -5.63 6.57
N THR A 62 -10.33 -5.77 5.27
CA THR A 62 -9.99 -4.76 4.25
C THR A 62 -10.68 -3.43 4.52
N VAL A 63 -11.98 -3.44 4.81
CA VAL A 63 -12.76 -2.23 5.09
C VAL A 63 -12.24 -1.51 6.34
N ASP A 64 -12.03 -2.24 7.43
CA ASP A 64 -11.52 -1.70 8.69
C ASP A 64 -10.12 -1.08 8.52
N PHE A 65 -9.26 -1.74 7.75
CA PHE A 65 -7.94 -1.20 7.41
C PHE A 65 -8.06 0.09 6.59
N CYS A 66 -8.93 0.14 5.58
CA CYS A 66 -9.13 1.34 4.77
C CYS A 66 -9.64 2.52 5.61
N GLU A 67 -10.60 2.30 6.52
CA GLU A 67 -11.07 3.33 7.43
C GLU A 67 -9.96 3.83 8.36
N ALA A 68 -9.14 2.92 8.90
CA ALA A 68 -7.99 3.30 9.71
C ALA A 68 -6.98 4.14 8.92
N VAL A 69 -6.68 3.80 7.66
CA VAL A 69 -5.78 4.58 6.79
C VAL A 69 -6.38 5.95 6.47
N ARG A 70 -7.69 6.04 6.19
CA ARG A 70 -8.40 7.31 5.97
C ARG A 70 -8.34 8.22 7.18
N SER A 71 -8.49 7.68 8.39
CA SER A 71 -8.39 8.45 9.63
C SER A 71 -7.01 9.09 9.84
N LEU A 72 -5.98 8.55 9.19
CA LEU A 72 -4.60 9.09 9.19
C LEU A 72 -4.36 10.09 8.06
N ASN A 73 -5.38 10.44 7.26
CA ASN A 73 -5.28 11.29 6.07
C ASN A 73 -4.25 10.79 5.04
N VAL A 74 -4.08 9.47 4.92
CA VAL A 74 -3.18 8.86 3.92
C VAL A 74 -4.00 8.41 2.70
N PRO A 75 -3.62 8.81 1.47
CA PRO A 75 -4.27 8.35 0.24
C PRO A 75 -4.21 6.84 0.05
N LEU A 76 -5.34 6.25 -0.38
CA LEU A 76 -5.47 4.84 -0.71
C LEU A 76 -5.59 4.64 -2.22
N VAL A 77 -4.84 3.67 -2.74
CA VAL A 77 -4.94 3.17 -4.12
C VAL A 77 -5.37 1.72 -4.08
N TYR A 78 -6.47 1.42 -4.79
CA TYR A 78 -7.00 0.07 -4.90
C TYR A 78 -6.46 -0.59 -6.17
N ALA A 79 -5.74 -1.70 -6.01
CA ALA A 79 -5.30 -2.54 -7.12
C ALA A 79 -6.35 -3.65 -7.33
N SER A 80 -7.04 -3.63 -8.46
CA SER A 80 -7.89 -4.74 -8.86
C SER A 80 -7.03 -5.84 -9.49
N PRO A 81 -7.29 -7.13 -9.20
CA PRO A 81 -6.76 -8.20 -10.03
C PRO A 81 -7.22 -8.01 -11.48
N PRO A 82 -6.47 -8.51 -12.48
CA PRO A 82 -6.91 -8.48 -13.87
C PRO A 82 -8.29 -9.14 -13.99
N ALA A 83 -9.17 -8.57 -14.81
CA ALA A 83 -10.42 -9.23 -15.19
C ALA A 83 -10.05 -10.51 -15.97
N ASN A 84 -10.51 -11.66 -15.49
CA ASN A 84 -10.47 -12.91 -16.24
C ASN A 84 -11.37 -12.84 -17.47
#